data_AF-A0A4Y8C8I9-F1
#
_entry.id   AF-A0A4Y8C8I9-F1
#
_cell.length_a   1.000
_cell.length_b   1.000
_cell.length_c   1.000
_cell.angle_alpha   90.00
_cell.angle_beta   90.00
_cell.angle_gamma   90.00
#
_symmetry.space_group_name_H-M   'P 1'
#
loop_
_entity.id
_entity.type
_entity.pdbx_description
1 polymer ?
#
loop_
_entity_poly.entity_id
_entity_poly.type
_entity_poly.pdbx_seq_one_letter_code
_entity_poly.pdbx_strand_id
1 'polypeptide(L)'
;HCVSEMVSGIDIIEQMIKVAEGYALPSQESIKLNGHSIECRITAEDSKTFLPSPGKITKYIPPAGRNVRMESHCYQDYSVPPYYDSMIGKLVVWAEDRNKAIAKMKVALDELLISGIKTTKDF
;
A
#
# COMPACT_ATOMS: atom_id res chain seq x y z
N HIS A 1 -2.17 4.25 -8.10
CA HIS A 1 -3.65 4.32 -8.17
C HIS A 1 -4.24 4.46 -6.78
N CYS A 2 -3.83 3.64 -5.80
CA CYS A 2 -4.45 3.58 -4.47
C CYS A 2 -4.68 4.95 -3.81
N VAL A 3 -3.69 5.84 -3.77
CA VAL A 3 -3.87 7.17 -3.15
C VAL A 3 -4.96 8.00 -3.80
N SER A 4 -5.10 7.92 -5.13
CA SER A 4 -6.14 8.60 -5.90
C SER A 4 -7.52 8.01 -5.61
N GLU A 5 -7.62 6.68 -5.50
CA GLU A 5 -8.86 6.00 -5.11
C GLU A 5 -9.30 6.41 -3.70
N MET A 6 -8.36 6.46 -2.75
CA MET A 6 -8.64 6.85 -1.36
C MET A 6 -9.16 8.28 -1.24
N VAL A 7 -8.70 9.22 -2.08
CA VAL A 7 -9.18 10.62 -2.03
C VAL A 7 -10.41 10.89 -2.89
N SER A 8 -10.63 10.13 -3.97
CA SER A 8 -11.76 10.32 -4.88
C SER A 8 -12.97 9.45 -4.57
N GLY A 9 -12.77 8.33 -3.86
CA GLY A 9 -13.77 7.28 -3.67
C GLY A 9 -14.06 6.45 -4.92
N ILE A 10 -13.28 6.62 -5.99
CA ILE A 10 -13.45 5.90 -7.26
C ILE A 10 -12.51 4.71 -7.27
N ASP A 11 -13.05 3.50 -7.51
CA ASP A 11 -12.24 2.31 -7.79
C ASP A 11 -11.77 2.37 -9.25
N ILE A 12 -10.47 2.61 -9.45
CA ILE A 12 -9.91 2.80 -10.80
C ILE A 12 -9.89 1.47 -11.56
N ILE A 13 -9.65 0.35 -10.88
CA ILE A 13 -9.59 -0.96 -11.53
C ILE A 13 -10.98 -1.36 -12.03
N GLU A 14 -12.02 -1.13 -11.22
CA GLU A 14 -13.40 -1.32 -11.65
C GLU A 14 -13.75 -0.43 -12.85
N GLN A 15 -13.35 0.85 -12.83
CA GLN A 15 -13.59 1.76 -13.96
C GLN A 15 -12.87 1.29 -15.23
N MET A 16 -11.65 0.77 -15.13
CA MET A 16 -10.92 0.23 -16.28
C MET A 16 -11.69 -0.93 -16.93
N ILE A 17 -12.27 -1.83 -16.13
CA ILE A 17 -13.07 -2.96 -16.62
C ILE A 17 -14.36 -2.44 -17.29
N LYS A 18 -15.08 -1.53 -16.62
CA LYS A 18 -16.30 -0.91 -17.17
C LYS A 18 -16.06 -0.23 -18.52
N VAL A 19 -14.97 0.53 -18.63
CA VAL A 19 -14.61 1.18 -19.91
C VAL A 19 -14.29 0.14 -20.98
N ALA A 20 -13.60 -0.95 -20.65
CA ALA A 20 -13.33 -2.04 -21.59
C ALA A 20 -14.60 -2.76 -22.06
N GLU A 21 -15.65 -2.78 -21.25
CA GLU A 21 -16.98 -3.29 -21.59
C GLU A 21 -17.87 -2.28 -22.36
N GLY A 22 -17.37 -1.07 -22.60
CA GLY A 22 -18.06 -0.01 -23.35
C GLY A 22 -18.94 0.91 -22.51
N TYR A 23 -18.87 0.84 -21.18
CA TYR A 23 -19.52 1.83 -20.31
C TYR A 23 -18.80 3.18 -20.38
N ALA A 24 -19.58 4.27 -20.28
CA ALA A 24 -19.06 5.62 -20.25
C ALA A 24 -18.37 5.94 -18.90
N LEU A 25 -17.40 6.86 -18.94
CA LEU A 25 -16.78 7.42 -17.74
C LEU A 25 -17.76 8.28 -16.93
N PRO A 26 -17.57 8.39 -15.60
CA PRO A 26 -18.30 9.34 -14.78
C PRO A 26 -18.04 10.78 -15.24
N SER A 27 -19.02 11.67 -15.02
CA SER A 27 -18.86 13.08 -15.36
C SER A 27 -17.88 13.77 -14.41
N GLN A 28 -17.17 14.79 -14.89
CA GLN A 28 -16.15 15.50 -14.12
C GLN A 28 -16.72 16.10 -12.82
N GLU A 29 -17.97 16.55 -12.84
CA GLU A 29 -18.65 17.18 -11.71
C GLU A 29 -19.01 16.20 -10.59
N SER A 30 -19.09 14.90 -10.91
CA SER A 30 -19.32 13.84 -9.90
C SER A 30 -18.06 13.51 -9.10
N ILE A 31 -16.87 13.90 -9.60
CA ILE A 31 -15.58 13.58 -8.97
C ILE A 31 -15.28 14.62 -7.90
N LYS A 32 -15.29 14.19 -6.63
CA LYS A 32 -14.92 15.03 -5.49
C LYS A 32 -13.68 14.46 -4.82
N LEU A 33 -12.66 15.30 -4.66
CA LEU A 33 -11.44 14.92 -3.96
C LEU A 33 -11.55 15.39 -2.50
N ASN A 34 -11.38 14.46 -1.56
CA ASN A 34 -11.48 14.74 -0.14
C ASN A 34 -10.29 14.17 0.63
N GLY A 35 -9.78 14.96 1.57
CA GLY A 35 -8.69 14.57 2.46
C GLY A 35 -7.35 14.36 1.76
N HIS A 36 -6.46 13.62 2.43
CA HIS A 36 -5.11 13.33 1.98
C HIS A 36 -4.81 11.85 2.18
N SER A 37 -4.21 11.24 1.14
CA SER A 37 -3.73 9.87 1.19
C SER A 37 -2.23 9.79 0.93
N ILE A 38 -1.57 8.85 1.59
CA ILE A 38 -0.13 8.58 1.48
C ILE A 38 0.03 7.08 1.24
N GLU A 39 0.93 6.72 0.33
CA GLU A 39 1.34 5.34 0.07
C GLU A 39 2.84 5.20 0.37
N CYS A 40 3.18 4.16 1.12
CA CYS A 40 4.54 3.69 1.33
C CYS A 40 4.68 2.32 0.67
N ARG A 41 5.67 2.16 -0.21
CA ARG A 41 6.04 0.84 -0.74
C ARG A 41 6.90 0.13 0.29
N ILE A 42 6.49 -1.07 0.64
CA ILE A 42 7.25 -1.95 1.52
C ILE A 42 8.02 -2.91 0.61
N THR A 43 9.35 -2.83 0.66
CA THR A 43 10.24 -3.67 -0.14
C THR A 43 11.02 -4.63 0.77
N ALA A 44 11.32 -5.81 0.26
CA ALA A 44 12.22 -6.79 0.86
C ALA A 44 13.67 -6.37 0.62
N GLU A 45 14.08 -5.27 1.24
CA GLU A 45 15.41 -4.68 1.14
C GLU A 45 15.91 -4.27 2.53
N ASP A 46 17.23 -4.21 2.72
CA ASP A 46 17.83 -3.64 3.92
C ASP A 46 17.59 -2.12 3.96
N SER A 47 16.97 -1.60 5.03
CA SER A 47 16.64 -0.17 5.17
C SER A 47 17.86 0.78 5.19
N LYS A 48 19.08 0.26 5.38
CA LYS A 48 20.31 1.06 5.41
C LYS A 48 21.09 0.99 4.10
N THR A 49 21.17 -0.20 3.50
CA THR A 49 21.98 -0.42 2.29
C THR A 49 21.16 -0.53 1.02
N PHE A 50 19.84 -0.71 1.14
CA PHE A 50 18.89 -0.98 0.05
C PHE A 50 19.23 -2.22 -0.79
N LEU A 51 20.06 -3.11 -0.25
CA LEU A 51 20.32 -4.40 -0.88
C LEU A 51 19.08 -5.31 -0.73
N PRO A 52 18.70 -6.06 -1.78
CA PRO A 52 17.62 -7.03 -1.69
C PRO A 52 17.81 -8.05 -0.57
N SER A 53 16.72 -8.39 0.11
CA SER A 53 16.63 -9.36 1.18
C SER A 53 15.54 -10.40 0.87
N PRO A 54 15.69 -11.19 -0.22
CA PRO A 54 14.77 -12.29 -0.51
C PRO A 54 14.86 -13.36 0.60
N GLY A 55 13.81 -14.15 0.75
CA GLY A 55 13.77 -15.18 1.78
C GLY A 55 12.36 -15.49 2.27
N LYS A 56 12.28 -16.36 3.26
CA LYS A 56 11.01 -16.81 3.83
C LYS A 56 10.53 -15.83 4.90
N ILE A 57 9.31 -15.32 4.73
CA ILE A 57 8.62 -14.53 5.76
C ILE A 57 8.15 -15.48 6.86
N THR A 58 8.74 -15.37 8.05
CA THR A 58 8.40 -16.23 9.20
C THR A 58 7.24 -15.71 10.02
N LYS A 59 6.96 -14.41 9.93
CA LYS A 59 5.81 -13.76 10.55
C LYS A 59 5.34 -12.60 9.68
N TYR A 60 4.04 -12.52 9.47
CA TYR A 60 3.40 -11.45 8.72
C TYR A 60 2.13 -11.01 9.45
N ILE A 61 2.12 -9.78 9.98
CA ILE A 61 0.94 -9.16 10.58
C ILE A 61 0.78 -7.79 9.90
N PRO A 62 -0.16 -7.66 8.94
CA PRO A 62 -0.43 -6.37 8.31
C PRO A 62 -1.14 -5.44 9.30
N PRO A 63 -0.91 -4.12 9.22
CA PRO A 63 -1.65 -3.15 10.02
C PRO A 63 -3.12 -3.14 9.61
N ALA A 64 -3.98 -2.76 10.53
CA ALA A 64 -5.42 -2.72 10.32
C ALA A 64 -6.01 -1.42 10.89
N GLY A 65 -7.31 -1.23 10.69
CA GLY A 65 -8.05 -0.12 11.26
C GLY A 65 -8.58 0.86 10.23
N ARG A 66 -9.28 1.89 10.74
CA ARG A 66 -10.01 2.83 9.88
C ARG A 66 -9.06 3.61 8.98
N ASN A 67 -9.33 3.58 7.69
CA ASN A 67 -8.60 4.30 6.64
C ASN A 67 -7.14 3.85 6.51
N VAL A 68 -6.85 2.58 6.80
CA VAL A 68 -5.58 1.90 6.52
C VAL A 68 -5.88 0.77 5.54
N ARG A 69 -5.16 0.76 4.40
CA ARG A 69 -5.30 -0.22 3.32
C ARG A 69 -3.94 -0.85 3.06
N MET A 70 -3.89 -2.18 3.11
CA MET A 70 -2.70 -2.96 2.76
C MET A 70 -2.96 -3.70 1.46
N GLU A 71 -2.18 -3.41 0.43
CA GLU A 71 -2.17 -4.13 -0.84
C GLU A 71 -0.93 -5.02 -0.88
N SER A 72 -1.11 -6.33 -0.74
CA SER A 72 0.00 -7.27 -0.70
C SER A 72 -0.39 -8.63 -1.24
N HIS A 73 0.58 -9.33 -1.83
CA HIS A 73 0.49 -10.73 -2.20
C HIS A 73 1.16 -11.64 -1.17
N CYS A 74 1.78 -11.07 -0.13
CA CYS A 74 2.49 -11.81 0.89
C CYS A 74 1.53 -12.34 1.96
N TYR A 75 1.92 -13.45 2.56
CA TYR A 75 1.27 -14.08 3.70
C TYR A 75 2.36 -14.74 4.55
N GLN A 76 2.02 -15.18 5.76
CA GLN A 76 2.99 -15.89 6.59
C GLN A 76 3.49 -17.15 5.86
N ASP A 77 4.78 -17.46 5.97
CA ASP A 77 5.48 -18.54 5.27
C ASP A 77 5.69 -18.34 3.76
N TYR A 78 5.27 -17.21 3.19
CA TYR A 78 5.61 -16.84 1.81
C TYR A 78 7.12 -16.66 1.63
N SER A 79 7.65 -17.19 0.52
CA SER A 79 9.06 -17.05 0.14
C SER A 79 9.21 -15.99 -0.94
N VAL A 80 9.81 -14.86 -0.60
CA VAL A 80 10.11 -13.77 -1.53
C VAL A 80 11.21 -14.24 -2.50
N PRO A 81 10.94 -14.32 -3.81
CA PRO A 81 11.92 -14.74 -4.79
C PRO A 81 12.95 -13.63 -5.08
N PRO A 82 14.19 -13.99 -5.47
CA PRO A 82 15.23 -13.01 -5.80
C PRO A 82 15.13 -12.45 -7.23
N TYR A 83 14.19 -12.96 -8.05
CA TYR A 83 14.17 -12.71 -9.50
C TYR A 83 13.26 -11.56 -9.94
N TYR A 84 12.42 -11.05 -9.04
CA TYR A 84 11.45 -9.99 -9.33
C TYR A 84 11.75 -8.75 -8.51
N ASP A 85 10.95 -7.71 -8.73
CA ASP A 85 10.97 -6.51 -7.90
C ASP A 85 10.80 -6.86 -6.42
N SER A 86 11.52 -6.14 -5.56
CA SER A 86 11.57 -6.38 -4.11
C SER A 86 10.28 -5.95 -3.41
N MET A 87 9.32 -5.29 -4.08
CA MET A 87 8.08 -4.85 -3.47
C MET A 87 7.22 -6.02 -2.98
N ILE A 88 7.00 -6.05 -1.67
CA ILE A 88 6.17 -7.04 -0.99
C ILE A 88 4.78 -6.50 -0.61
N GLY A 89 4.61 -5.18 -0.60
CA GLY A 89 3.30 -4.57 -0.43
C GLY A 89 3.29 -3.05 -0.57
N LYS A 90 2.08 -2.49 -0.60
CA LYS A 90 1.85 -1.04 -0.51
C LYS A 90 0.97 -0.78 0.70
N LEU A 91 1.48 -0.01 1.64
CA LEU A 91 0.71 0.47 2.78
C LEU A 91 0.17 1.85 2.45
N VAL A 92 -1.15 2.00 2.48
CA VAL A 92 -1.86 3.21 2.08
C VAL A 92 -2.71 3.68 3.24
N VAL A 93 -2.64 4.97 3.56
CA VAL A 93 -3.49 5.57 4.59
C VAL A 93 -4.26 6.75 4.03
N TRP A 94 -5.35 7.12 4.70
CA TRP A 94 -6.07 8.36 4.44
C TRP A 94 -6.43 9.09 5.74
N ALA A 95 -6.41 10.42 5.68
CA ALA A 95 -6.94 11.29 6.73
C ALA A 95 -7.50 12.59 6.13
N GLU A 96 -8.17 13.40 6.96
CA GLU A 96 -8.75 14.69 6.55
C GLU A 96 -7.71 15.74 6.11
N ASP A 97 -6.48 15.67 6.63
CA ASP A 97 -5.39 16.56 6.28
C ASP A 97 -4.04 15.82 6.20
N ARG A 98 -3.05 16.48 5.59
CA ARG A 98 -1.72 15.91 5.35
C ARG A 98 -0.99 15.51 6.64
N ASN A 99 -1.06 16.32 7.70
CA ASN A 99 -0.36 16.05 8.95
C ASN A 99 -0.96 14.84 9.65
N LYS A 100 -2.30 14.72 9.65
CA LYS A 100 -2.98 13.52 10.15
C LYS A 100 -2.68 12.27 9.33
N ALA A 101 -2.56 12.39 8.01
CA ALA A 101 -2.17 11.27 7.16
C ALA A 101 -0.74 10.79 7.47
N ILE A 102 0.20 11.72 7.71
CA ILE A 102 1.57 11.39 8.13
C ILE A 102 1.55 10.69 9.49
N ALA A 103 0.85 11.25 10.48
CA ALA A 103 0.76 10.65 11.81
C ALA A 103 0.17 9.24 11.76
N LYS A 104 -0.88 9.03 10.94
CA LYS A 104 -1.49 7.73 10.72
C LYS A 104 -0.53 6.75 10.03
N MET A 105 0.22 7.19 9.02
CA MET A 105 1.19 6.33 8.33
C MET A 105 2.27 5.83 9.29
N LYS A 106 2.78 6.69 10.19
CA LYS A 106 3.77 6.29 11.19
C LYS A 106 3.26 5.14 12.07
N VAL A 107 2.05 5.30 12.61
CA VAL A 107 1.41 4.24 13.42
C VAL A 107 1.21 2.96 12.62
N ALA A 108 0.73 3.06 11.38
CA ALA A 108 0.52 1.88 10.54
C ALA A 108 1.83 1.16 10.16
N LEU A 109 2.94 1.89 9.98
CA LEU A 109 4.27 1.30 9.76
C LEU A 109 4.82 0.63 11.03
N ASP A 110 4.56 1.20 12.22
CA ASP A 110 4.95 0.62 13.51
C ASP A 110 4.18 -0.69 13.80
N GLU A 111 2.90 -0.75 13.42
CA GLU A 111 2.04 -1.93 13.56
C GLU A 111 2.36 -3.04 12.56
N LEU A 112 2.99 -2.72 11.42
CA LEU A 112 3.37 -3.70 10.40
C LEU A 112 4.52 -4.58 10.90
N LEU A 113 4.22 -5.85 11.13
CA LEU A 113 5.24 -6.83 11.54
C LEU A 113 5.56 -7.79 10.41
N ILE A 114 6.82 -7.75 9.98
CA ILE A 114 7.40 -8.67 8.99
C ILE A 114 8.69 -9.23 9.60
N SER A 115 8.85 -10.54 9.63
CA SER A 115 10.04 -11.22 10.15
C SER A 115 10.56 -12.26 9.16
N GLY A 116 11.85 -12.62 9.29
CA GLY A 116 12.52 -13.57 8.39
C GLY A 116 13.27 -12.93 7.23
N ILE A 117 12.91 -11.69 6.88
CA ILE A 117 13.60 -10.84 5.89
C ILE A 117 13.76 -9.42 6.44
N LYS A 118 14.68 -8.64 5.85
CA LYS A 118 14.76 -7.20 6.07
C LYS A 118 13.77 -6.46 5.18
N THR A 119 13.31 -5.31 5.65
CA THR A 119 12.38 -4.46 4.89
C THR A 119 12.72 -2.98 5.02
N THR A 120 12.26 -2.18 4.06
CA THR A 120 12.37 -0.71 4.07
C THR A 120 11.43 -0.01 5.05
N LYS A 121 10.58 -0.74 5.79
CA LYS A 121 9.60 -0.12 6.70
C LYS A 121 10.22 0.77 7.78
N ASP A 122 11.48 0.51 8.14
CA ASP A 122 12.23 1.21 9.21
C ASP A 122 13.14 2.33 8.68
N PHE A 123 13.02 2.70 7.40
CA PHE A 123 13.71 3.85 6.79
C PHE A 123 12.84 5.12 6.90
#